data_AF-A0A1E8F949-F1
#
_entry.id   AF-A0A1E8F949-F1
#
_cell.length_a   1.000
_cell.length_b   1.000
_cell.length_c   1.000
_cell.angle_alpha   90.00
_cell.angle_beta   90.00
_cell.angle_gamma   90.00
#
_symmetry.space_group_name_H-M   'P 1'
#
loop_
_entity.id
_entity.type
_entity.pdbx_description
1 polymer ?
#
loop_
_entity_poly.entity_id
_entity_poly.type
_entity_poly.pdbx_seq_one_letter_code
_entity_poly.pdbx_strand_id
1 'polypeptide(L)'
;MKKIRFWLIASAVAGAMFNINVASANEFSAIKKVSESKELETLRDSYRACVVKKASLYLKVNDIDSTIAHAPLACKRELLSIRQFLLSGAFKVEVVDQLMESVREGIEIDLVNHVYTEALKQKGIKP
;
A
#
# COMPACT_ATOMS: atom_id res chain seq x y z
N MET A 1 -35.67 15.25 64.83
CA MET A 1 -34.47 14.39 64.71
C MET A 1 -34.89 13.02 64.19
N LYS A 2 -34.57 12.66 62.94
CA LYS A 2 -34.60 11.26 62.48
C LYS A 2 -33.65 11.11 61.28
N LYS A 3 -32.68 10.20 61.42
CA LYS A 3 -31.53 9.97 60.54
C LYS A 3 -31.98 9.44 59.18
N ILE A 4 -31.54 10.09 58.09
CA ILE A 4 -31.70 9.60 56.72
C ILE A 4 -30.64 8.53 56.47
N ARG A 5 -31.09 7.29 56.22
CA ARG A 5 -30.26 6.16 55.80
C ARG A 5 -30.01 6.28 54.31
N PHE A 6 -28.75 6.50 53.95
CA PHE A 6 -28.24 6.45 52.59
C PHE A 6 -28.25 5.00 52.13
N TRP A 7 -29.17 4.64 51.21
CA TRP A 7 -29.11 3.40 50.45
C TRP A 7 -28.82 3.73 49.00
N LEU A 8 -27.74 3.13 48.50
CA LEU A 8 -27.32 3.09 47.12
C LEU A 8 -28.49 2.76 46.19
N ILE A 9 -28.73 3.62 45.19
CA ILE A 9 -29.39 3.23 43.95
C ILE A 9 -28.41 3.52 42.83
N ALA A 10 -27.65 2.49 42.49
CA ALA A 10 -27.00 2.38 41.20
C ALA A 10 -28.11 2.17 40.16
N SER A 11 -28.31 3.14 39.27
CA SER A 11 -28.88 2.86 37.95
C SER A 11 -28.76 4.02 36.98
N ALA A 12 -28.23 3.66 35.80
CA ALA A 12 -28.64 4.17 34.50
C ALA A 12 -28.17 5.56 34.06
N VAL A 13 -26.86 5.83 34.01
CA VAL A 13 -26.28 6.71 32.97
C VAL A 13 -24.89 6.21 32.56
N ALA A 14 -24.82 5.08 31.85
CA ALA A 14 -23.60 4.61 31.19
C ALA A 14 -23.96 3.77 29.95
N GLY A 15 -24.95 4.25 29.17
CA GLY A 15 -25.52 3.53 28.04
C GLY A 15 -25.75 4.44 26.84
N ALA A 16 -24.77 5.28 26.51
CA ALA A 16 -24.74 5.96 25.22
C ALA A 16 -23.27 6.20 24.86
N MET A 17 -22.92 5.85 23.62
CA MET A 17 -21.58 5.93 23.02
C MET A 17 -20.68 4.76 23.38
N PHE A 18 -20.71 3.71 22.56
CA PHE A 18 -19.56 2.99 22.00
C PHE A 18 -20.10 1.82 21.14
N ASN A 19 -20.98 2.12 20.18
CA ASN A 19 -21.21 1.23 19.04
C ASN A 19 -20.16 1.58 17.97
N ILE A 20 -18.88 1.30 18.25
CA ILE A 20 -17.85 1.36 17.22
C ILE A 20 -17.82 -0.02 16.55
N ASN A 21 -18.35 -0.04 15.33
CA ASN A 21 -18.00 -0.93 14.22
C ASN A 21 -17.06 -2.10 14.54
N VAL A 22 -17.63 -3.22 15.00
CA VAL A 22 -16.93 -4.52 15.08
C VAL A 22 -16.58 -5.06 13.67
N ALA A 23 -17.12 -4.44 12.62
CA ALA A 23 -16.84 -4.82 11.23
C ALA A 23 -15.44 -4.42 10.73
N SER A 24 -14.80 -3.36 11.26
CA SER A 24 -13.48 -2.92 10.74
C SER A 24 -12.32 -3.79 11.23
N ALA A 25 -12.41 -4.37 12.44
CA ALA A 25 -11.35 -5.20 12.99
C ALA A 25 -11.08 -6.47 12.16
N ASN A 26 -12.13 -7.06 11.59
CA ASN A 26 -11.99 -8.23 10.72
C ASN A 26 -11.29 -7.87 9.39
N GLU A 27 -11.65 -6.73 8.78
CA GLU A 27 -11.04 -6.23 7.55
C GLU A 27 -9.54 -5.92 7.75
N PHE A 28 -9.16 -5.25 8.85
CA PHE A 28 -7.75 -4.96 9.15
C PHE A 28 -6.89 -6.21 9.33
N SER A 29 -7.41 -7.25 9.98
CA SER A 29 -6.66 -8.51 10.17
C SER A 29 -6.44 -9.26 8.85
N ALA A 30 -7.43 -9.23 7.94
CA ALA A 30 -7.31 -9.79 6.60
C ALA A 30 -6.29 -9.00 5.76
N ILE A 31 -6.32 -7.66 5.81
CA ILE A 31 -5.37 -6.80 5.10
C ILE A 31 -3.94 -7.09 5.58
N LYS A 32 -3.72 -7.15 6.90
CA LYS A 32 -2.42 -7.44 7.48
C LYS A 32 -1.87 -8.80 7.02
N LYS A 33 -2.72 -9.83 7.02
CA LYS A 33 -2.33 -11.18 6.59
C LYS A 33 -1.94 -11.22 5.11
N VAL A 34 -2.64 -10.47 4.26
CA VAL A 34 -2.34 -10.39 2.82
C VAL A 34 -1.11 -9.52 2.56
N SER A 35 -0.94 -8.41 3.28
CA SER A 35 0.23 -7.54 3.16
C SER A 35 1.53 -8.25 3.59
N GLU A 36 1.44 -9.13 4.58
CA GLU A 36 2.56 -9.95 5.08
C GLU A 36 2.69 -11.28 4.31
N SER A 37 1.85 -11.51 3.29
CA SER A 37 1.93 -12.74 2.52
C SER A 37 3.16 -12.72 1.59
N LYS A 38 3.87 -13.85 1.58
CA LYS A 38 5.01 -14.07 0.68
C LYS A 38 4.62 -13.97 -0.80
N GLU A 39 3.36 -14.25 -1.12
CA GLU A 39 2.85 -14.16 -2.48
C GLU A 39 2.66 -12.71 -2.96
N LEU A 40 2.18 -11.81 -2.09
CA LEU A 40 2.15 -10.39 -2.42
C LEU A 40 3.57 -9.83 -2.59
N GLU A 41 4.48 -10.23 -1.71
CA GLU A 41 5.89 -9.83 -1.77
C GLU A 41 6.53 -10.21 -3.11
N THR A 42 6.37 -11.45 -3.57
CA THR A 42 6.94 -11.90 -4.85
C THR A 42 6.33 -11.19 -6.04
N LEU A 43 5.02 -10.91 -6.02
CA LEU A 43 4.34 -10.15 -7.08
C LEU A 43 4.83 -8.70 -7.13
N ARG A 44 4.97 -8.05 -5.97
CA ARG A 44 5.54 -6.69 -5.85
C ARG A 44 6.98 -6.65 -6.35
N ASP A 45 7.80 -7.60 -5.95
CA ASP A 45 9.20 -7.67 -6.36
C ASP A 45 9.35 -7.93 -7.86
N SER A 46 8.46 -8.74 -8.44
CA SER A 46 8.37 -8.94 -9.90
C SER A 46 8.04 -7.64 -10.63
N TYR A 47 7.04 -6.90 -10.14
CA TYR A 47 6.68 -5.60 -10.71
C TYR A 47 7.82 -4.60 -10.58
N ARG A 48 8.45 -4.47 -9.40
CA ARG A 48 9.63 -3.62 -9.18
C ARG A 48 10.76 -3.96 -10.14
N ALA A 49 11.10 -5.25 -10.28
CA ALA A 49 12.17 -5.70 -11.17
C ALA A 49 11.86 -5.37 -12.64
N CYS A 50 10.60 -5.51 -13.07
CA CYS A 50 10.18 -5.11 -14.40
C CYS A 50 10.38 -3.60 -14.61
N VAL A 51 9.89 -2.78 -13.68
CA VAL A 51 9.94 -1.31 -13.78
C VAL A 51 11.38 -0.81 -13.85
N VAL A 52 12.25 -1.28 -12.96
CA VAL A 52 13.68 -0.93 -12.95
C VAL A 52 14.36 -1.35 -14.27
N LYS A 53 14.08 -2.56 -14.76
CA LYS A 53 14.64 -3.05 -16.03
C LYS A 53 14.18 -2.19 -17.22
N LYS A 54 12.91 -1.81 -17.27
CA LYS A 54 12.36 -0.95 -18.33
C LYS A 54 12.92 0.47 -18.25
N ALA A 55 13.05 1.00 -17.04
CA ALA A 55 13.66 2.31 -16.81
C ALA A 55 15.09 2.37 -17.35
N SER A 56 15.93 1.37 -17.08
CA SER A 56 17.28 1.29 -17.62
C SER A 56 17.33 1.21 -19.16
N LEU A 57 16.28 0.71 -19.81
CA LEU A 57 16.18 0.71 -21.27
C LEU A 57 15.72 2.07 -21.81
N TYR A 58 14.73 2.69 -21.17
CA TYR A 58 14.21 4.00 -21.57
C TYR A 58 15.21 5.12 -21.32
N LEU A 59 15.97 5.08 -20.22
CA LEU A 59 16.99 6.07 -19.91
C LEU A 59 18.10 6.18 -20.98
N LYS A 60 18.27 5.16 -21.83
CA LYS A 60 19.24 5.19 -22.93
C LYS A 60 18.79 6.06 -24.10
N VAL A 61 17.49 6.28 -24.24
CA VAL A 61 16.88 6.90 -25.43
C VAL A 61 15.96 8.07 -25.09
N ASN A 62 15.55 8.19 -23.84
CA ASN A 62 14.62 9.20 -23.33
C ASN A 62 15.24 10.01 -22.19
N ASP A 63 14.65 11.16 -21.91
CA ASP A 63 14.93 11.94 -20.71
C ASP A 63 14.45 11.21 -19.42
N ILE A 64 14.87 11.76 -18.28
CA ILE A 64 14.58 11.21 -16.95
C ILE A 64 13.07 11.20 -16.68
N ASP A 65 12.37 12.29 -16.97
CA ASP A 65 10.94 12.45 -16.64
C ASP A 65 10.08 11.49 -17.47
N SER A 66 10.37 11.38 -18.76
CA SER A 66 9.76 10.41 -19.67
C SER A 66 10.04 8.96 -19.23
N THR A 67 11.26 8.68 -18.78
CA THR A 67 11.64 7.36 -18.25
C THR A 67 10.82 6.99 -17.02
N ILE A 68 10.70 7.92 -16.06
CA ILE A 68 9.93 7.71 -14.83
C ILE A 68 8.44 7.52 -15.14
N ALA A 69 7.87 8.32 -16.05
CA ALA A 69 6.47 8.23 -16.41
C ALA A 69 6.11 6.94 -17.17
N HIS A 70 7.01 6.43 -18.01
CA HIS A 70 6.69 5.32 -18.92
C HIS A 70 7.15 3.95 -18.43
N ALA A 71 8.19 3.85 -17.61
CA ALA A 71 8.67 2.57 -17.11
C ALA A 71 7.60 1.77 -16.32
N PRO A 72 6.79 2.38 -15.44
CA PRO A 72 5.67 1.70 -14.76
C PRO A 72 4.61 1.19 -15.73
N LEU A 73 4.25 1.99 -16.74
CA LEU A 73 3.22 1.67 -17.73
C LEU A 73 3.59 0.46 -18.58
N ALA A 74 4.88 0.29 -18.88
CA ALA A 74 5.39 -0.85 -19.62
C ALA A 74 5.26 -2.19 -18.86
N CYS A 75 5.02 -2.14 -17.55
CA CYS A 75 4.88 -3.29 -16.64
C CYS A 75 3.44 -3.49 -16.16
N LYS A 76 2.46 -3.14 -17.02
CA LYS A 76 1.03 -3.29 -16.73
C LYS A 76 0.62 -4.72 -16.40
N ARG A 77 1.31 -5.74 -16.92
CA ARG A 77 0.96 -7.16 -16.70
C ARG A 77 1.18 -7.56 -15.24
N GLU A 78 2.33 -7.20 -14.70
CA GLU A 78 2.73 -7.48 -13.33
C GLU A 78 1.80 -6.75 -12.35
N LEU A 79 1.46 -5.51 -12.67
CA LEU A 79 0.48 -4.72 -11.91
C LEU A 79 -0.92 -5.37 -11.91
N LEU A 80 -1.35 -5.97 -13.02
CA LEU A 80 -2.62 -6.71 -13.10
C LEU A 80 -2.59 -7.97 -12.23
N SER A 81 -1.45 -8.68 -12.17
CA SER A 81 -1.30 -9.86 -11.30
C SER A 81 -1.43 -9.50 -9.82
N ILE A 82 -0.84 -8.38 -9.38
CA ILE A 82 -1.00 -7.86 -8.01
C ILE A 82 -2.48 -7.56 -7.74
N ARG A 83 -3.15 -6.88 -8.68
CA ARG A 83 -4.58 -6.56 -8.54
C ARG A 83 -5.46 -7.81 -8.43
N GLN A 84 -5.20 -8.82 -9.27
CA GLN A 84 -5.93 -10.08 -9.23
C GLN A 84 -5.74 -10.82 -7.90
N PHE A 85 -4.51 -10.84 -7.39
CA PHE A 85 -4.23 -11.43 -6.08
C PHE A 85 -5.00 -10.70 -4.97
N LEU A 86 -4.95 -9.37 -4.95
CA LEU A 86 -5.71 -8.59 -3.98
C LEU A 86 -7.23 -8.79 -4.11
N LEU A 87 -7.79 -8.86 -5.32
CA LEU A 87 -9.20 -9.15 -5.55
C LEU A 87 -9.61 -10.58 -5.15
N SER A 88 -8.65 -11.51 -5.06
CA SER A 88 -8.90 -12.86 -4.54
C SER A 88 -9.00 -12.89 -3.02
N GLY A 89 -8.36 -11.94 -2.33
CA GLY A 89 -8.68 -11.62 -0.95
C GLY A 89 -10.08 -11.01 -0.89
N ALA A 90 -10.89 -11.38 0.10
CA ALA A 90 -12.26 -10.91 0.27
C ALA A 90 -12.35 -9.41 0.68
N PHE A 91 -11.62 -8.55 -0.03
CA PHE A 91 -11.58 -7.12 0.15
C PHE A 91 -12.61 -6.43 -0.74
N LYS A 92 -13.07 -5.27 -0.28
CA LYS A 92 -13.82 -4.35 -1.11
C LYS A 92 -12.90 -3.78 -2.20
N VAL A 93 -13.46 -3.48 -3.36
CA VAL A 93 -12.70 -2.97 -4.52
C VAL A 93 -11.97 -1.67 -4.17
N GLU A 94 -12.56 -0.81 -3.35
CA GLU A 94 -11.96 0.46 -2.91
C GLU A 94 -10.69 0.23 -2.08
N VAL A 95 -10.67 -0.81 -1.24
CA VAL A 95 -9.49 -1.20 -0.45
C VAL A 95 -8.41 -1.76 -1.37
N VAL A 96 -8.78 -2.54 -2.37
CA VAL A 96 -7.83 -3.04 -3.37
C VAL A 96 -7.21 -1.88 -4.13
N ASP A 97 -8.00 -0.88 -4.54
CA ASP A 97 -7.47 0.27 -5.27
C ASP A 97 -6.52 1.11 -4.40
N GLN A 98 -6.81 1.28 -3.10
CA GLN A 98 -5.88 1.91 -2.15
C GLN A 98 -4.58 1.12 -2.00
N LEU A 99 -4.65 -0.19 -1.84
CA LEU A 99 -3.46 -1.06 -1.73
C LEU A 99 -2.63 -1.03 -3.02
N MET A 100 -3.29 -1.03 -4.18
CA MET A 100 -2.62 -0.89 -5.48
C MET A 100 -1.89 0.43 -5.61
N GLU A 101 -2.48 1.52 -5.11
CA GLU A 101 -1.83 2.83 -5.12
C GLU A 101 -0.60 2.86 -4.21
N SER A 102 -0.70 2.32 -2.99
CA SER A 102 0.46 2.20 -2.10
C SER A 102 1.60 1.36 -2.71
N VAL A 103 1.28 0.30 -3.45
CA VAL A 103 2.28 -0.50 -4.17
C VAL A 103 2.96 0.30 -5.27
N ARG A 104 2.20 1.12 -6.02
CA ARG A 104 2.76 1.98 -7.08
C ARG A 104 3.67 3.04 -6.50
N GLU A 105 3.21 3.78 -5.50
CA GLU A 105 3.98 4.84 -4.84
C GLU A 105 5.31 4.31 -4.32
N GLY A 106 5.28 3.16 -3.62
CA GLY A 106 6.50 2.53 -3.10
C GLY A 106 7.52 2.22 -4.20
N ILE A 107 7.06 1.70 -5.34
CA ILE A 107 7.95 1.33 -6.46
C ILE A 107 8.37 2.55 -7.28
N GLU A 108 7.54 3.58 -7.37
CA GLU A 108 7.89 4.85 -8.01
C GLU A 108 9.05 5.53 -7.29
N ILE A 109 9.06 5.50 -5.96
CA ILE A 109 10.19 6.00 -5.15
C ILE A 109 11.48 5.25 -5.51
N ASP A 110 11.43 3.92 -5.59
CA ASP A 110 12.61 3.12 -5.96
C ASP A 110 13.07 3.41 -7.39
N LEU A 111 12.11 3.55 -8.31
CA LEU A 111 12.35 3.86 -9.71
C LEU A 111 13.07 5.20 -9.84
N VAL A 112 12.57 6.24 -9.19
CA VAL A 112 13.16 7.58 -9.19
C VAL A 112 14.61 7.51 -8.71
N ASN A 113 14.83 6.89 -7.55
CA ASN A 113 16.18 6.71 -6.99
C ASN A 113 17.12 5.97 -7.96
N HIS A 114 16.62 4.90 -8.59
CA HIS A 114 17.38 4.13 -9.57
C HIS A 114 17.74 4.96 -10.80
N VAL A 115 16.77 5.65 -11.40
CA VAL A 115 16.97 6.47 -12.60
C VAL A 115 17.97 7.60 -12.35
N TYR A 116 17.84 8.32 -11.24
CA TYR A 116 18.79 9.37 -10.89
C TYR A 116 20.19 8.82 -10.65
N THR A 117 20.32 7.70 -9.94
CA THR A 117 21.61 7.05 -9.71
C THR A 117 22.28 6.65 -11.02
N GLU A 118 21.54 6.05 -11.94
CA GLU A 118 22.06 5.67 -13.25
C GLU A 118 22.41 6.89 -14.13
N ALA A 119 21.60 7.95 -14.08
CA ALA A 119 21.88 9.19 -14.79
C ALA A 119 23.16 9.88 -14.27
N LEU A 120 23.40 9.87 -12.96
CA LEU A 120 24.62 10.41 -12.37
C LEU A 120 25.86 9.61 -12.80
N LYS A 121 25.76 8.27 -12.80
CA LYS A 121 26.83 7.38 -13.29
C LYS A 121 27.16 7.65 -14.76
N GLN A 122 26.17 7.84 -15.62
CA GLN A 122 26.39 8.20 -17.03
C GLN A 122 27.13 9.53 -17.20
N LYS A 123 26.94 10.46 -16.26
CA LYS A 123 27.65 11.75 -16.22
C LYS A 123 29.03 11.68 -15.56
N GLY A 124 29.48 10.49 -15.15
CA GLY A 124 30.76 10.29 -14.45
C GLY A 124 30.77 10.84 -13.01
N ILE A 125 29.60 11.19 -12.46
CA ILE A 125 29.45 11.68 -11.09
C ILE A 125 29.22 10.45 -10.21
N LYS A 126 30.11 10.22 -9.24
CA LYS A 126 29.86 9.18 -8.23
C LYS A 126 28.68 9.62 -7.36
N PRO A 127 27.64 8.78 -7.22
CA PRO A 127 26.54 9.04 -6.29
C PRO A 127 27.01 8.99 -4.84
#